data_AF-A0A3Q2Y7B0-F1
#
_entry.id   AF-A0A3Q2Y7B0-F1
#
_cell.length_a   1.000
_cell.length_b   1.000
_cell.length_c   1.000
_cell.angle_alpha   90.00
_cell.angle_beta   90.00
_cell.angle_gamma   90.00
#
_symmetry.space_group_name_H-M   'P 1'
#
loop_
_entity.id
_entity.type
_entity.pdbx_description
1 polymer ?
#
loop_
_entity_poly.entity_id
_entity_poly.type
_entity_poly.pdbx_seq_one_letter_code
_entity_poly.pdbx_strand_id
1 'polypeptide(L)'
;MRLNPQSVCRIILLAACCVLNTDSTFVPGRCLCPETQAGVRGKLQELSVYPKNPNCDKVTVIVTLKSTNEPVCLSPAAPMGKQLIRCWNRAKSLGRNVKLCLRRRKRRGQRQRSRHLGRAADKRQ
;
A
#
# COMPACT_ATOMS: atom_id res chain seq x y z
N MET A 1 42.03 -7.34 37.09
CA MET A 1 40.57 -7.56 36.96
C MET A 1 40.28 -9.05 37.02
N ARG A 2 39.66 -9.54 38.09
CA ARG A 2 39.23 -10.95 38.22
C ARG A 2 37.80 -11.03 37.68
N LEU A 3 37.61 -11.48 36.44
CA LEU A 3 36.25 -11.73 35.94
C LEU A 3 35.73 -13.04 36.55
N ASN A 4 34.56 -12.97 37.17
CA ASN A 4 33.90 -14.14 37.76
C ASN A 4 33.50 -15.12 36.63
N PRO A 5 33.89 -16.41 36.71
CA PRO A 5 33.57 -17.40 35.67
C PRO A 5 32.07 -17.47 35.36
N GLN A 6 31.20 -17.23 36.36
CA GLN A 6 29.74 -17.17 36.19
C GLN A 6 29.30 -15.98 35.32
N SER A 7 29.94 -14.81 35.49
CA SER A 7 29.68 -13.63 34.66
C SER A 7 30.18 -13.83 33.23
N VAL A 8 31.36 -14.43 33.07
CA VAL A 8 31.93 -14.71 31.74
C VAL A 8 31.02 -15.66 30.96
N CYS A 9 30.54 -16.72 31.60
CA CYS A 9 29.66 -17.71 30.97
C CYS A 9 28.32 -17.09 30.53
N ARG A 10 27.73 -16.22 31.35
CA ARG A 10 26.49 -15.49 30.99
C ARG A 10 26.69 -14.55 29.81
N ILE A 11 27.81 -13.82 29.77
CA ILE A 11 28.12 -12.91 28.66
C ILE A 11 28.31 -13.70 27.36
N ILE A 12 29.01 -14.83 27.40
CA ILE A 12 29.22 -15.69 26.22
C ILE A 12 27.89 -16.27 25.73
N LEU A 13 27.03 -16.76 26.63
CA LEU A 13 25.71 -17.29 26.27
C LEU A 13 24.79 -16.22 25.65
N LEU A 14 24.76 -15.02 26.22
CA LEU A 14 23.98 -13.89 25.67
C LEU A 14 24.51 -13.48 24.29
N ALA A 15 25.82 -13.36 24.13
CA ALA A 15 26.44 -13.04 22.85
C ALA A 15 26.12 -14.11 21.79
N ALA A 16 26.26 -15.40 22.12
CA ALA A 16 25.93 -16.51 21.22
C ALA A 16 24.45 -16.52 20.82
N CYS A 17 23.53 -16.26 21.75
CA CYS A 17 22.11 -16.09 21.44
C CYS A 17 21.87 -14.95 20.45
N CYS A 18 22.57 -13.81 20.59
CA CYS A 18 22.43 -12.71 19.65
C CYS A 18 22.88 -13.07 18.23
N VAL A 19 23.84 -13.98 18.04
CA VAL A 19 24.29 -14.43 16.71
C VAL A 19 23.38 -15.52 16.12
N LEU A 20 22.76 -16.35 16.97
CA LEU A 20 21.86 -17.43 16.53
C LEU A 20 20.45 -16.93 16.18
N ASN A 21 19.98 -15.84 16.80
CA ASN A 21 18.64 -15.30 16.56
C ASN A 21 18.59 -14.29 15.41
N THR A 22 19.69 -14.07 14.67
CA THR A 22 19.68 -13.24 13.46
C THR A 22 19.25 -14.03 12.22
N ASP A 23 18.23 -14.87 12.33
CA ASP A 23 17.52 -15.45 11.17
C ASP A 23 16.48 -14.46 10.63
N SER A 24 16.87 -13.21 10.40
CA SER A 24 16.22 -12.44 9.33
C SER A 24 16.82 -12.94 8.02
N THR A 25 16.43 -14.15 7.64
CA THR A 25 16.67 -14.64 6.28
C THR A 25 15.99 -13.64 5.36
N PHE A 26 16.80 -12.76 4.76
CA PHE A 26 16.36 -11.88 3.70
C PHE A 26 15.96 -12.80 2.55
N VAL A 27 14.67 -13.12 2.48
CA VAL A 27 14.08 -13.83 1.36
C VAL A 27 13.60 -12.75 0.39
N PRO A 28 14.39 -12.40 -0.63
CA PRO A 28 13.98 -11.43 -1.63
C PRO A 28 12.63 -11.85 -2.24
N GLY A 29 11.70 -10.91 -2.34
CA GLY A 29 10.40 -11.12 -3.00
C GLY A 29 9.21 -11.36 -2.07
N ARG A 30 9.37 -11.32 -0.75
CA ARG A 30 8.22 -11.38 0.18
C ARG A 30 7.53 -10.01 0.30
N CYS A 31 6.57 -9.78 -0.59
CA CYS A 31 5.64 -8.66 -0.46
C CYS A 31 4.69 -8.85 0.73
N LEU A 32 4.32 -7.74 1.39
CA LEU A 32 3.38 -7.73 2.52
C LEU A 32 2.01 -8.33 2.16
N CYS A 33 1.62 -8.21 0.89
CA CYS A 33 0.39 -8.78 0.34
C CYS A 33 0.73 -9.94 -0.61
N PRO A 34 0.62 -11.21 -0.17
CA PRO A 34 0.76 -12.36 -1.08
C PRO A 34 -0.42 -12.45 -2.05
N GLU A 35 -1.62 -12.13 -1.58
CA GLU A 35 -2.84 -12.09 -2.37
C GLU A 35 -3.35 -10.65 -2.54
N THR A 36 -3.95 -10.38 -3.69
CA THR A 36 -4.50 -9.05 -4.00
C THR A 36 -5.84 -9.16 -4.69
N GLN A 37 -6.73 -8.20 -4.41
CA GLN A 37 -8.05 -8.11 -5.02
C GLN A 37 -8.11 -6.95 -6.01
N ALA A 38 -8.94 -7.05 -7.05
CA ALA A 38 -9.06 -5.98 -8.05
C ALA A 38 -9.70 -4.68 -7.51
N GLY A 39 -10.53 -4.79 -6.47
CA GLY A 39 -11.23 -3.67 -5.88
C GLY A 39 -12.12 -4.10 -4.73
N VAL A 40 -12.54 -3.13 -3.93
CA VAL A 40 -13.46 -3.33 -2.80
C VAL A 40 -14.65 -2.39 -2.91
N ARG A 41 -15.81 -2.84 -2.46
CA ARG A 41 -17.01 -2.01 -2.34
C ARG A 41 -17.14 -1.50 -0.90
N GLY A 42 -17.80 -0.35 -0.74
CA GLY A 42 -18.01 0.28 0.57
C GLY A 42 -17.30 1.62 0.74
N LYS A 43 -17.27 2.11 1.98
CA LYS A 43 -16.52 3.30 2.40
C LYS A 43 -15.17 2.86 2.95
N LEU A 44 -14.11 3.48 2.46
CA LEU A 44 -12.74 3.24 2.95
C LEU A 44 -12.41 4.24 4.06
N GLN A 45 -11.65 3.76 5.05
CA GLN A 45 -11.24 4.53 6.21
C GLN A 45 -9.76 4.94 6.12
N GLU A 46 -8.90 4.04 5.65
CA GLU A 46 -7.45 4.25 5.61
C GLU A 46 -6.84 3.77 4.28
N LEU A 47 -5.73 4.40 3.87
CA LEU A 47 -4.96 4.04 2.69
C LEU A 47 -3.47 4.00 3.03
N SER A 48 -2.87 2.83 2.85
CA SER A 48 -1.44 2.60 2.97
C SER A 48 -0.87 2.17 1.63
N VAL A 49 0.11 2.91 1.13
CA VAL A 49 0.81 2.58 -0.12
C VAL A 49 2.29 2.45 0.20
N TYR A 50 2.84 1.29 -0.10
CA TYR A 50 4.27 1.01 0.05
C TYR A 50 4.90 0.96 -1.35
N PRO A 51 5.89 1.82 -1.63
CA PRO A 51 6.62 1.76 -2.89
C PRO A 51 7.43 0.46 -2.99
N LYS A 52 7.91 0.18 -4.20
CA LYS A 52 8.86 -0.91 -4.44
C LYS A 52 10.09 -0.75 -3.53
N ASN A 53 10.57 -1.85 -2.98
CA ASN A 53 11.75 -1.88 -2.12
C ASN A 53 12.53 -3.19 -2.37
N PRO A 54 13.75 -3.37 -1.83
CA PRO A 54 14.54 -4.59 -2.04
C PRO A 54 13.84 -5.89 -1.63
N ASN A 55 12.85 -5.81 -0.73
CA ASN A 55 12.08 -6.96 -0.26
C ASN A 55 10.85 -7.26 -1.14
N CYS A 56 10.37 -6.30 -1.92
CA CYS A 56 9.18 -6.42 -2.78
C CYS A 56 9.31 -5.55 -4.05
N ASP A 57 9.31 -6.22 -5.20
CA ASP A 57 9.44 -5.62 -6.54
C ASP A 57 8.16 -4.92 -7.04
N LYS A 58 7.07 -5.04 -6.27
CA LYS A 58 5.74 -4.49 -6.57
C LYS A 58 5.38 -3.39 -5.58
N VAL A 59 4.63 -2.40 -6.06
CA VAL A 59 3.96 -1.44 -5.16
C VAL A 59 2.90 -2.21 -4.39
N THR A 60 2.80 -2.01 -3.09
CA THR A 60 1.75 -2.63 -2.27
C THR A 60 0.71 -1.57 -1.93
N VAL A 61 -0.57 -1.88 -2.15
CA VAL A 61 -1.71 -0.98 -1.84
C VAL A 61 -2.63 -1.69 -0.87
N ILE A 62 -2.79 -1.13 0.32
CA ILE A 62 -3.68 -1.66 1.35
C ILE A 62 -4.71 -0.59 1.69
N VAL A 63 -5.98 -1.00 1.75
CA VAL A 63 -7.09 -0.15 2.17
C VAL A 63 -7.82 -0.79 3.32
N THR A 64 -8.29 0.01 4.27
CA THR A 64 -9.13 -0.48 5.37
C THR A 64 -10.57 -0.10 5.11
N LEU A 65 -11.50 -1.05 5.16
CA LEU A 65 -12.93 -0.76 5.02
C LEU A 65 -13.49 -0.24 6.34
N LYS A 66 -14.31 0.80 6.30
CA LYS A 66 -14.95 1.36 7.51
C LYS A 66 -15.97 0.39 8.14
N SER A 67 -16.56 -0.49 7.35
CA SER A 67 -17.61 -1.41 7.83
C SER A 67 -17.06 -2.58 8.64
N THR A 68 -15.95 -3.17 8.19
CA THR A 68 -15.34 -4.34 8.82
C THR A 68 -14.11 -3.99 9.63
N ASN A 69 -13.52 -2.81 9.41
CA ASN A 69 -12.21 -2.39 9.91
C ASN A 69 -11.04 -3.30 9.48
N GLU A 70 -11.28 -4.16 8.49
CA GLU A 70 -10.28 -5.11 8.00
C GLU A 70 -9.41 -4.50 6.90
N PRO A 71 -8.08 -4.73 6.93
CA PRO A 71 -7.18 -4.35 5.86
C PRO A 71 -7.35 -5.29 4.66
N VAL A 72 -7.45 -4.70 3.47
CA VAL A 72 -7.57 -5.44 2.21
C VAL A 72 -6.48 -4.98 1.24
N CYS A 73 -5.75 -5.95 0.70
CA CYS A 73 -4.75 -5.75 -0.32
C CYS A 73 -5.40 -5.56 -1.69
N LEU A 74 -5.05 -4.47 -2.38
CA LEU A 74 -5.50 -4.16 -3.73
C LEU A 74 -4.39 -4.38 -4.75
N SER A 75 -4.77 -4.92 -5.91
CA SER A 75 -3.86 -5.09 -7.03
C SER A 75 -3.44 -3.73 -7.61
N PRO A 76 -2.12 -3.44 -7.71
CA PRO A 76 -1.62 -2.21 -8.32
C PRO A 76 -2.01 -2.05 -9.80
N ALA A 77 -2.27 -3.17 -10.48
CA ALA A 77 -2.61 -3.19 -11.89
C ALA A 77 -4.11 -2.91 -12.14
N ALA A 78 -4.96 -3.15 -11.13
CA ALA A 78 -6.39 -2.97 -11.25
C ALA A 78 -6.80 -1.48 -11.27
N PRO A 79 -7.96 -1.11 -11.87
CA PRO A 79 -8.37 0.28 -12.02
C PRO A 79 -8.42 1.06 -10.70
N MET A 80 -8.91 0.42 -9.64
CA MET A 80 -9.00 1.01 -8.30
C MET A 80 -7.62 1.24 -7.69
N GLY A 81 -6.74 0.24 -7.73
CA GLY A 81 -5.34 0.36 -7.28
C GLY A 81 -4.60 1.46 -8.03
N LYS A 82 -4.65 1.48 -9.37
CA LYS A 82 -4.06 2.54 -10.20
C LYS A 82 -4.54 3.93 -9.82
N GLN A 83 -5.85 4.08 -9.54
CA GLN A 83 -6.41 5.37 -9.13
C GLN A 83 -5.87 5.82 -7.77
N LEU A 84 -5.81 4.92 -6.80
CA LEU A 84 -5.31 5.23 -5.45
C LEU A 84 -3.82 5.58 -5.48
N ILE A 85 -3.00 4.81 -6.19
CA ILE A 85 -1.56 5.07 -6.36
C ILE A 85 -1.33 6.46 -6.96
N ARG A 86 -2.04 6.81 -8.05
CA ARG A 86 -1.89 8.14 -8.68
C ARG A 86 -2.27 9.27 -7.72
N CYS A 87 -3.34 9.10 -6.97
CA CYS A 87 -3.74 10.11 -5.98
C CYS A 87 -2.73 10.22 -4.85
N TRP A 88 -2.26 9.08 -4.33
CA TRP A 88 -1.28 9.01 -3.26
C TRP A 88 0.02 9.70 -3.64
N ASN A 89 0.58 9.41 -4.83
CA ASN A 89 1.77 10.08 -5.36
C ASN A 89 1.60 11.60 -5.39
N ARG A 90 0.45 12.08 -5.89
CA ARG A 90 0.15 13.51 -5.94
C ARG A 90 -0.05 14.13 -4.56
N ALA A 91 -0.69 13.42 -3.62
CA ALA A 91 -0.89 13.91 -2.27
C ALA A 91 0.46 14.03 -1.55
N LYS A 92 1.32 13.01 -1.68
CA LYS A 92 2.67 12.99 -1.12
C LYS A 92 3.55 14.10 -1.69
N SER A 93 3.57 14.30 -3.01
CA SER A 93 4.39 15.36 -3.63
C SER A 93 3.95 16.77 -3.25
N LEU A 94 2.67 16.95 -2.89
CA LEU A 94 2.11 18.24 -2.47
C LEU A 94 2.03 18.39 -0.94
N GLY A 95 2.55 17.45 -0.15
CA GLY A 95 2.45 17.47 1.31
C GLY A 95 1.02 17.42 1.86
N ARG A 96 0.07 16.86 1.11
CA ARG A 96 -1.36 16.78 1.49
C ARG A 96 -1.69 15.48 2.22
N ASN A 97 -2.76 15.52 3.00
CA ASN A 97 -3.27 14.35 3.70
C ASN A 97 -3.79 13.28 2.73
N VAL A 98 -3.22 12.08 2.79
CA VAL A 98 -3.54 10.94 1.92
C VAL A 98 -5.01 10.50 2.00
N LYS A 99 -5.71 10.71 3.13
CA LYS A 99 -7.13 10.36 3.29
C LYS A 99 -8.03 11.02 2.26
N LEU A 100 -7.61 12.14 1.64
CA LEU A 100 -8.34 12.75 0.53
C LEU A 100 -8.53 11.79 -0.66
N CYS A 101 -7.62 10.83 -0.84
CA CYS A 101 -7.66 9.85 -1.93
C CYS A 101 -8.76 8.79 -1.77
N LEU A 102 -9.28 8.63 -0.55
CA LEU A 102 -10.39 7.72 -0.25
C LEU A 102 -11.75 8.33 -0.58
N ARG A 103 -11.82 9.65 -0.79
CA ARG A 103 -13.09 10.33 -1.10
C ARG A 103 -13.53 9.94 -2.52
N ARG A 104 -14.71 9.32 -2.64
CA ARG A 104 -15.32 9.03 -3.95
C ARG A 104 -15.44 10.33 -4.73
N ARG A 105 -14.59 10.51 -5.76
CA ARG A 105 -14.77 11.56 -6.75
C ARG A 105 -16.05 11.20 -7.52
N LYS A 106 -17.19 11.81 -7.16
CA LYS A 106 -18.38 11.83 -8.04
C LYS A 106 -17.84 12.26 -9.42
N ARG A 107 -18.04 11.45 -10.46
CA ARG A 107 -17.65 11.78 -11.85
C ARG A 107 -18.38 13.05 -12.29
N ARG A 108 -17.94 14.22 -11.84
CA ARG A 108 -18.55 15.52 -12.19
C ARG A 108 -18.17 15.96 -13.62
N GLY A 109 -17.16 15.34 -14.25
CA GLY A 109 -16.64 15.77 -15.56
C GLY A 109 -16.88 14.85 -16.77
N GLN A 110 -17.34 13.61 -16.60
CA GLN A 110 -17.52 12.71 -17.76
C GLN A 110 -18.87 12.92 -18.48
N ARG A 111 -19.87 13.51 -17.81
CA ARG A 111 -21.20 13.74 -18.38
C ARG A 111 -21.24 14.88 -19.42
N GLN A 112 -20.26 15.80 -19.40
CA GLN A 112 -20.18 16.87 -20.41
C GLN A 112 -19.54 16.38 -21.72
N ARG A 113 -18.54 15.50 -21.67
CA ARG A 113 -17.82 15.05 -22.87
C ARG A 113 -18.66 14.14 -23.77
N SER A 114 -19.49 13.27 -23.19
CA SER A 114 -20.45 12.44 -23.95
C SER A 114 -21.60 13.26 -24.55
N ARG A 115 -22.07 14.32 -23.88
CA ARG A 115 -23.08 15.24 -24.42
C ARG A 115 -22.56 16.07 -25.60
N HIS A 116 -21.29 16.47 -25.59
CA HIS A 116 -20.71 17.21 -26.71
C HIS A 116 -20.45 16.34 -27.95
N LEU A 117 -20.03 15.08 -27.77
CA LEU A 117 -19.85 14.15 -28.90
C LEU A 117 -21.18 13.72 -29.54
N GLY A 118 -22.23 13.52 -28.74
CA GLY A 118 -23.57 13.20 -29.26
C GLY A 118 -24.19 14.35 -30.08
N ARG A 119 -24.04 15.60 -29.63
CA ARG A 119 -24.52 16.79 -30.37
C ARG A 119 -23.74 17.10 -31.65
N ALA A 120 -22.50 16.66 -31.76
CA ALA A 120 -21.69 16.85 -32.98
C ALA A 120 -22.04 15.82 -34.07
N ALA A 121 -22.57 14.65 -33.69
CA ALA A 121 -23.04 13.63 -34.62
C ALA A 121 -24.44 13.96 -35.18
N ASP A 122 -25.28 14.66 -34.42
CA ASP A 122 -26.66 15.03 -34.77
C ASP A 122 -26.77 16.21 -35.76
N LYS A 123 -25.67 16.95 -36.01
CA LYS A 123 -25.63 18.08 -36.96
C LYS A 123 -25.10 17.72 -38.36
N ARG A 124 -25.06 16.43 -38.69
CA ARG A 124 -24.64 15.90 -40.00
C ARG A 124 -25.78 15.20 -40.75
N GLN A 125 -27.01 15.62 -40.50
CA GLN A 125 -28.21 15.28 -41.27
C GLN A 125 -28.92 16.56 -41.68
#